data_AF-A0A2H9T5U0-F1
#
_entry.id   AF-A0A2H9T5U0-F1
#
_cell.length_a   1.000
_cell.length_b   1.000
_cell.length_c   1.000
_cell.angle_alpha   90.00
_cell.angle_beta   90.00
_cell.angle_gamma   90.00
#
_symmetry.space_group_name_H-M   'P 1'
#
loop_
_entity.id
_entity.type
_entity.pdbx_description
1 polymer ?
#
loop_
_entity_poly.entity_id
_entity_poly.type
_entity_poly.pdbx_seq_one_letter_code
_entity_poly.pdbx_strand_id
1 'polypeptide(L)'
;MNIFEETIKLLKSKVQLRKLFQDTHAEDMQRVINRIEAIYEEKMLIQMEQEEANTKRQQAIDSVLNQMKGLELSVDDLNEAIGKTSQKPRTSKPRQRFLFRFEDTDGTSVEWEGATTGRIPACFVDYLERSNKTRKDCIIQELN
;
A
#
# COMPACT_ATOMS: atom_id res chain seq x y z
N MET A 1 -1.78 -29.11 -10.53
CA MET A 1 -0.94 -29.49 -9.37
C MET A 1 -0.16 -28.27 -8.93
N ASN A 2 -0.14 -27.98 -7.63
CA ASN A 2 0.66 -26.86 -7.11
C ASN A 2 2.10 -27.35 -6.96
N ILE A 3 2.96 -26.97 -7.91
CA ILE A 3 4.36 -27.38 -8.00
C ILE A 3 5.11 -27.09 -6.68
N PHE A 4 4.73 -26.01 -6.00
CA PHE A 4 5.32 -25.63 -4.72
C PHE A 4 5.07 -26.68 -3.62
N GLU A 5 3.82 -27.14 -3.48
CA GLU A 5 3.44 -28.14 -2.48
C GLU A 5 4.12 -29.49 -2.74
N GLU A 6 4.27 -29.88 -4.00
CA GLU A 6 4.97 -31.11 -4.37
C GLU A 6 6.47 -31.03 -4.09
N THR A 7 7.09 -29.89 -4.40
CA THR A 7 8.50 -29.63 -4.09
C THR A 7 8.76 -29.69 -2.59
N ILE A 8 7.88 -29.08 -1.78
CA ILE A 8 7.98 -29.13 -0.31
C ILE A 8 7.81 -30.58 0.20
N LYS A 9 6.88 -31.36 -0.35
CA LYS A 9 6.70 -32.77 0.02
C LYS A 9 7.96 -33.60 -0.27
N LEU A 10 8.58 -33.37 -1.43
CA LEU A 10 9.83 -34.01 -1.82
C LEU A 10 10.96 -33.68 -0.83
N LEU A 11 11.10 -32.40 -0.45
CA LEU A 11 12.13 -31.93 0.47
C LEU A 11 11.87 -32.36 1.93
N LYS A 12 10.64 -32.68 2.32
CA LYS A 12 10.30 -33.15 3.68
C LYS A 12 10.71 -34.60 3.94
N SER A 13 10.76 -35.44 2.90
CA SER A 13 11.05 -36.87 3.06
C SER A 13 12.52 -37.19 2.82
N LYS A 14 13.19 -37.74 3.83
CA LYS A 14 14.60 -38.19 3.73
C LYS A 14 14.81 -39.19 2.58
N VAL A 15 13.83 -40.05 2.32
CA VAL A 15 13.90 -41.05 1.23
C VAL A 15 13.84 -40.38 -0.14
N GLN A 16 12.99 -39.37 -0.30
CA GLN A 16 12.85 -38.63 -1.55
C GLN A 16 14.03 -37.68 -1.78
N LEU A 17 14.51 -37.01 -0.73
CA LEU A 17 15.76 -36.24 -0.76
C LEU A 17 16.95 -37.09 -1.19
N ARG A 18 17.10 -38.30 -0.63
CA ARG A 18 18.19 -39.20 -1.04
C ARG A 18 18.12 -39.56 -2.52
N LYS A 19 16.92 -39.78 -3.06
CA LYS A 19 16.73 -40.01 -4.50
C LYS A 19 17.03 -38.77 -5.34
N LEU A 20 16.61 -37.59 -4.88
CA LEU A 20 16.84 -36.32 -5.56
C LEU A 20 18.33 -36.01 -5.71
N PHE A 21 19.11 -36.29 -4.67
CA PHE A 21 20.54 -35.99 -4.60
C PHE A 21 21.43 -37.21 -4.90
N GLN A 22 20.89 -38.30 -5.44
CA GLN A 22 21.62 -39.57 -5.62
C GLN A 22 22.87 -39.42 -6.49
N ASP A 23 22.81 -38.54 -7.51
CA ASP A 23 23.86 -38.30 -8.50
C ASP A 23 24.57 -36.95 -8.26
N THR A 24 24.32 -36.30 -7.12
CA THR A 24 24.89 -34.99 -6.79
C THR A 24 26.14 -35.14 -5.93
N HIS A 25 27.16 -34.31 -6.18
CA HIS A 25 28.38 -34.34 -5.37
C HIS A 25 28.16 -33.72 -3.98
N ALA A 26 28.95 -34.16 -2.99
CA ALA A 26 28.83 -33.68 -1.61
C ALA A 26 29.02 -32.15 -1.50
N GLU A 27 29.92 -31.56 -2.30
CA GLU A 27 30.14 -30.11 -2.31
C GLU A 27 28.90 -29.33 -2.78
N ASP A 28 28.18 -29.83 -3.78
CA ASP A 28 26.96 -29.20 -4.27
C ASP A 28 25.84 -29.31 -3.24
N MET A 29 25.75 -30.44 -2.54
CA MET A 29 24.84 -30.57 -1.40
C MET A 29 25.17 -29.55 -0.30
N GLN A 30 26.46 -29.37 0.01
CA GLN A 30 26.89 -28.38 1.00
C GLN A 30 26.52 -26.95 0.58
N ARG A 31 26.65 -26.60 -0.71
CA ARG A 31 26.21 -25.28 -1.22
C ARG A 31 24.70 -25.08 -1.05
N VAL A 32 23.90 -26.12 -1.27
CA VAL A 32 22.44 -26.07 -1.07
C VAL A 32 22.12 -25.89 0.42
N ILE A 33 22.80 -26.62 1.31
CA ILE A 33 22.65 -26.48 2.76
C ILE A 33 22.92 -25.05 3.20
N ASN A 34 24.07 -24.48 2.82
CA ASN A 34 24.45 -23.12 3.21
C ASN A 34 23.41 -22.07 2.75
N ARG A 35 22.81 -22.25 1.56
CA ARG A 35 21.74 -21.35 1.07
C ARG A 35 20.46 -21.46 1.89
N ILE A 36 20.07 -22.69 2.25
CA ILE A 36 18.87 -22.92 3.07
C ILE A 36 19.08 -22.37 4.49
N GLU A 37 20.27 -22.55 5.06
CA GLU A 37 20.65 -21.98 6.36
C GLU A 37 20.59 -20.45 6.35
N ALA A 38 21.15 -19.78 5.33
CA ALA A 38 21.03 -18.33 5.20
C ALA A 38 19.57 -17.86 5.14
N ILE A 39 18.72 -18.52 4.35
CA ILE A 39 17.28 -18.21 4.27
C ILE A 39 16.59 -18.47 5.62
N TYR A 40 17.00 -19.50 6.35
CA TYR A 40 16.46 -19.80 7.68
C TYR A 40 16.84 -18.71 8.69
N GLU A 41 18.11 -18.28 8.71
CA GLU A 41 18.59 -17.18 9.57
C GLU A 41 17.86 -15.87 9.29
N GLU A 42 17.68 -15.51 8.01
CA GLU A 42 16.90 -14.33 7.60
C GLU A 42 15.46 -14.40 8.16
N LYS A 43 14.80 -15.56 8.06
CA LYS A 43 13.45 -15.74 8.61
C LYS A 43 13.39 -15.61 10.12
N MET A 44 14.37 -16.19 10.82
CA MET A 44 14.45 -16.09 12.28
C MET A 44 14.67 -14.64 12.72
N LEU A 45 15.53 -13.89 12.02
CA LEU A 45 15.77 -12.49 12.31
C LEU A 45 14.51 -11.64 12.14
N ILE A 46 13.76 -11.85 11.04
CA ILE A 46 12.48 -11.16 10.83
C ILE A 46 11.47 -11.52 11.93
N GLN A 47 11.40 -12.78 12.36
CA GLN A 47 10.51 -13.20 13.45
C GLN A 47 10.91 -12.54 14.78
N MET A 48 12.20 -12.52 15.10
CA MET A 48 12.72 -11.84 16.29
C MET A 48 12.42 -10.34 16.28
N GLU A 49 12.62 -9.65 15.15
CA GLU A 49 12.28 -8.23 15.02
C GLU A 49 10.79 -7.97 15.23
N GLN A 50 9.93 -8.85 14.73
CA GLN A 50 8.48 -8.77 14.94
C GLN A 50 8.10 -9.02 16.41
N GLU A 51 8.73 -9.99 17.06
CA GLU A 51 8.53 -10.27 18.48
C GLU A 51 9.04 -9.11 19.35
N GLU A 52 10.18 -8.52 19.02
CA GLU A 52 10.68 -7.31 19.68
C GLU A 52 9.74 -6.11 19.50
N ALA A 53 9.21 -5.90 18.30
CA ALA A 53 8.24 -4.82 18.05
C ALA A 53 6.95 -5.04 18.86
N ASN A 54 6.46 -6.27 18.92
CA ASN A 54 5.27 -6.64 19.68
C ASN A 54 5.49 -6.48 21.18
N THR A 55 6.63 -6.92 21.71
CA THR A 55 6.98 -6.77 23.13
C THR A 55 7.18 -5.31 23.51
N LYS A 56 7.87 -4.49 22.71
CA LYS A 56 7.98 -3.04 22.92
C LYS A 56 6.61 -2.36 22.91
N ARG A 57 5.74 -2.73 21.97
CA ARG A 57 4.35 -2.23 21.92
C ARG A 57 3.56 -2.62 23.17
N GLN A 58 3.66 -3.87 23.61
CA GLN A 58 2.98 -4.34 24.81
C GLN A 58 3.49 -3.63 26.06
N GLN A 59 4.81 -3.49 26.21
CA GLN A 59 5.41 -2.73 27.31
C GLN A 59 4.97 -1.27 27.34
N ALA A 60 4.85 -0.61 26.17
CA ALA A 60 4.34 0.74 26.08
C ALA A 60 2.86 0.82 26.50
N ILE A 61 2.02 -0.12 26.07
CA ILE A 61 0.62 -0.23 26.49
C ILE A 61 0.53 -0.42 28.00
N ASP A 62 1.31 -1.35 28.57
CA ASP A 62 1.29 -1.64 30.01
C ASP A 62 1.78 -0.43 30.82
N SER A 63 2.78 0.31 30.32
CA SER A 63 3.25 1.56 30.94
C SER A 63 2.16 2.63 30.95
N VAL A 64 1.47 2.84 29.83
CA VAL A 64 0.34 3.78 29.73
C VAL A 64 -0.80 3.36 30.65
N LEU A 65 -1.16 2.09 30.70
CA LEU A 65 -2.20 1.58 31.60
C LEU A 65 -1.85 1.80 33.07
N ASN A 66 -0.59 1.61 33.45
CA ASN A 66 -0.13 1.88 34.82
C ASN A 66 -0.17 3.37 35.16
N GLN A 67 0.22 4.25 34.22
CA GLN A 67 0.09 5.70 34.38
C GLN A 67 -1.38 6.13 34.51
N MET A 68 -2.27 5.57 33.70
CA MET A 68 -3.72 5.84 33.78
C MET A 68 -4.30 5.41 35.13
N LYS A 69 -3.95 4.22 35.62
CA LYS A 69 -4.37 3.74 36.94
C LYS A 69 -3.91 4.67 38.07
N GLY A 70 -2.68 5.19 37.99
CA GLY A 70 -2.16 6.14 38.97
C GLY A 70 -2.85 7.51 38.95
N LEU A 71 -3.49 7.86 37.83
CA LEU A 71 -4.26 9.09 37.65
C LEU A 71 -5.77 8.89 37.83
N GLU A 72 -6.21 7.68 38.22
CA GLU A 72 -7.63 7.28 38.33
C GLU A 72 -8.45 7.52 37.05
N LEU A 73 -7.80 7.50 35.89
CA LEU A 73 -8.44 7.71 34.59
C LEU A 73 -8.98 6.39 34.01
N SER A 74 -10.25 6.39 33.61
CA SER A 74 -10.87 5.29 32.87
C SER A 74 -10.57 5.38 31.37
N VAL A 75 -10.69 4.24 30.68
CA VAL A 75 -10.69 4.19 29.21
C VAL A 75 -11.83 5.03 28.63
N ASP A 76 -12.95 5.15 29.35
CA ASP A 76 -14.10 5.95 28.94
C ASP A 76 -13.78 7.46 28.97
N ASP A 77 -13.01 7.94 29.96
CA ASP A 77 -12.59 9.33 30.06
C ASP A 77 -11.67 9.75 28.90
N LEU A 78 -10.81 8.81 28.45
CA LEU A 78 -9.97 9.01 27.27
C LEU A 78 -10.80 9.04 25.98
N ASN A 79 -11.80 8.17 25.84
CA ASN A 79 -12.69 8.18 24.69
C ASN A 79 -13.50 9.47 24.61
N GLU A 80 -13.94 10.01 25.75
CA GLU A 80 -14.62 11.30 25.81
C GLU A 80 -13.69 12.47 25.42
N ALA A 81 -12.42 12.43 25.85
CA ALA A 81 -11.40 13.42 25.47
C ALA A 81 -11.06 13.36 23.97
N ILE A 82 -10.91 12.17 23.40
CA ILE A 82 -10.65 11.97 21.95
C ILE A 82 -11.86 12.43 21.13
N GLY A 83 -13.07 12.08 21.57
CA GLY A 83 -14.33 12.48 20.92
C GLY A 83 -14.61 13.99 20.93
N LYS A 84 -13.99 14.76 21.84
CA LYS A 84 -14.08 16.24 21.86
C LYS A 84 -13.16 16.93 20.85
N THR A 85 -12.22 16.21 20.24
CA THR A 85 -11.24 16.78 19.28
C THR A 85 -11.61 16.58 17.81
N SER A 86 -12.70 15.88 17.50
CA SER A 86 -13.20 15.72 16.14
C SER A 86 -13.74 17.06 15.63
N GLN A 87 -12.86 17.74 14.92
CA GLN A 87 -13.10 18.90 14.08
C GLN A 87 -14.41 18.74 13.28
N LYS A 88 -15.24 19.78 13.31
CA LYS A 88 -16.43 19.92 12.46
C LYS A 88 -16.13 19.41 11.05
N PRO A 89 -16.97 18.54 10.46
CA PRO A 89 -16.78 18.09 9.09
C PRO A 89 -16.78 19.32 8.17
N ARG A 90 -15.66 19.56 7.47
CA ARG A 90 -15.62 20.52 6.37
C ARG A 90 -16.56 20.00 5.30
N THR A 91 -17.74 20.58 5.21
CA THR A 91 -18.66 20.41 4.10
C THR A 91 -17.94 20.87 2.82
N SER A 92 -17.32 19.93 2.12
CA SER A 92 -16.83 20.19 0.77
C SER A 92 -18.06 20.45 -0.10
N LYS A 93 -18.27 21.70 -0.51
CA LYS A 93 -19.28 22.02 -1.53
C LYS A 93 -19.02 21.14 -2.76
N PRO A 94 -20.05 20.53 -3.38
CA PRO A 94 -19.87 19.78 -4.61
C PRO A 94 -19.28 20.72 -5.66
N ARG A 95 -18.20 20.29 -6.32
CA ARG A 95 -17.53 21.09 -7.35
C ARG A 95 -18.35 21.02 -8.64
N GLN A 96 -18.68 22.18 -9.19
CA GLN A 96 -19.39 22.30 -10.47
C GLN A 96 -18.58 21.64 -11.58
N ARG A 97 -19.25 20.79 -12.38
CA ARG A 97 -18.64 20.07 -13.50
C ARG A 97 -18.97 20.79 -14.80
N PHE A 98 -18.13 20.63 -15.80
CA PHE A 98 -18.25 21.27 -17.10
C PHE A 98 -17.84 20.27 -18.18
N LEU A 99 -18.50 20.35 -19.32
CA LEU A 99 -18.09 19.67 -20.54
C LEU A 99 -17.17 20.60 -21.33
N PHE A 100 -15.95 20.14 -21.58
CA PHE A 100 -14.95 20.82 -22.38
C PHE A 100 -14.86 20.17 -23.75
N ARG A 101 -14.61 20.95 -24.80
CA ARG A 101 -14.26 20.43 -26.13
C ARG A 101 -12.98 21.06 -26.61
N PHE A 102 -12.06 20.22 -27.09
CA PHE A 102 -10.77 20.64 -27.61
C PHE A 102 -10.35 19.76 -28.78
N GLU A 103 -9.36 20.21 -29.53
CA GLU A 103 -8.82 19.48 -30.68
C GLU A 103 -7.55 18.75 -30.25
N ASP A 104 -7.51 17.44 -30.48
CA ASP A 104 -6.33 16.63 -30.19
C ASP A 104 -5.24 16.83 -31.26
N THR A 105 -4.05 16.31 -31.00
CA THR A 105 -2.89 16.40 -31.89
C THR A 105 -3.13 15.78 -33.27
N ASP A 106 -4.10 14.87 -33.37
CA ASP A 106 -4.55 14.21 -34.60
C ASP A 106 -5.70 14.97 -35.33
N GLY A 107 -6.03 16.20 -34.90
CA GLY A 107 -7.09 17.02 -35.51
C GLY A 107 -8.52 16.55 -35.19
N THR A 108 -8.66 15.62 -34.24
CA THR A 108 -9.97 15.09 -33.81
C THR A 108 -10.53 15.94 -32.67
N SER A 109 -11.81 16.31 -32.77
CA SER A 109 -12.51 16.99 -31.67
C SER A 109 -12.81 16.01 -30.54
N VAL A 110 -12.24 16.26 -29.36
CA VAL A 110 -12.42 15.45 -28.15
C VAL A 110 -13.26 16.22 -27.14
N GLU A 111 -14.21 15.51 -26.52
CA GLU A 111 -15.05 16.02 -25.45
C GLU A 111 -14.62 15.42 -24.11
N TRP A 112 -14.50 16.27 -23.08
CA TRP A 112 -14.05 15.85 -21.76
C TRP A 112 -14.87 16.50 -20.64
N GLU A 113 -15.35 15.68 -19.70
CA GLU A 113 -16.06 16.15 -18.52
C GLU A 113 -15.12 16.35 -17.33
N GLY A 114 -15.05 17.57 -16.82
CA GLY A 114 -14.10 17.93 -15.78
C GLY A 114 -14.56 19.07 -14.90
N ALA A 115 -13.74 19.45 -13.92
CA ALA A 115 -13.92 20.69 -13.16
C ALA A 115 -12.86 21.70 -13.59
N THR A 116 -13.17 22.99 -13.45
CA THR A 116 -12.21 24.08 -13.73
C THR A 116 -10.98 24.05 -12.81
N THR A 117 -11.10 23.39 -11.65
CA THR A 117 -10.02 23.18 -10.67
C THR A 117 -9.74 21.70 -10.46
N GLY A 118 -8.51 21.24 -10.76
CA GLY A 118 -8.09 19.86 -10.54
C GLY A 118 -7.15 19.32 -11.61
N ARG A 119 -7.01 17.99 -11.61
CA ARG A 119 -6.22 17.23 -12.60
C ARG A 119 -6.93 17.27 -13.95
N ILE A 120 -6.17 17.56 -14.99
CA ILE A 120 -6.63 17.61 -16.39
C ILE A 120 -5.94 16.51 -17.22
N PRO A 121 -6.57 16.02 -18.30
CA PRO A 121 -5.96 15.06 -19.22
C PRO A 121 -4.73 15.65 -19.91
N ALA A 122 -3.72 14.81 -20.20
CA ALA A 122 -2.48 15.25 -20.84
C ALA A 122 -2.73 15.89 -22.22
N CYS A 123 -3.58 15.29 -23.05
CA CYS A 123 -3.96 15.85 -24.35
C CYS A 123 -4.63 17.24 -24.24
N PHE A 124 -5.34 17.52 -23.14
CA PHE A 124 -5.93 18.84 -22.92
C PHE A 124 -4.89 19.87 -22.46
N VAL A 125 -3.88 19.45 -21.69
CA VAL A 125 -2.71 20.31 -21.37
C VAL A 125 -2.00 20.72 -22.65
N ASP A 126 -1.69 19.75 -23.50
CA ASP A 126 -0.97 19.96 -24.75
C ASP A 126 -1.74 20.90 -25.70
N TYR A 127 -3.08 20.78 -25.76
CA TYR A 127 -3.92 21.70 -26.52
C TYR A 127 -3.91 23.12 -25.95
N LEU A 128 -3.98 23.29 -24.62
CA LEU A 128 -3.95 24.63 -23.99
C LEU A 128 -2.60 25.31 -24.20
N GLU A 129 -1.50 24.57 -24.14
CA GLU A 129 -0.15 25.09 -24.41
C GLU A 129 0.04 25.51 -25.87
N ARG A 130 -0.49 24.74 -26.84
CA ARG A 130 -0.42 25.08 -28.27
C ARG A 130 -1.33 26.25 -28.67
N SER A 131 -2.54 26.29 -28.12
CA SER A 131 -3.56 27.27 -28.49
C SER A 131 -3.50 28.56 -27.68
N ASN A 132 -2.70 28.58 -26.60
CA ASN A 132 -2.60 29.66 -25.61
C ASN A 132 -3.97 30.10 -25.04
N LYS A 133 -4.95 29.19 -25.05
CA LYS A 133 -6.29 29.40 -24.50
C LYS A 133 -6.31 29.02 -23.02
N THR A 134 -7.22 29.63 -22.26
CA THR A 134 -7.45 29.21 -20.87
C THR A 134 -8.49 28.12 -20.79
N ARG A 135 -8.46 27.32 -19.72
CA ARG A 135 -9.40 26.19 -19.50
C ARG A 135 -10.87 26.60 -19.66
N LYS A 136 -11.21 27.82 -19.23
CA LYS A 136 -12.57 28.36 -19.28
C LYS A 136 -13.06 28.61 -20.70
N ASP A 137 -12.15 28.89 -21.62
CA ASP A 137 -12.48 29.19 -23.03
C ASP A 137 -12.88 27.94 -23.81
N CYS A 138 -12.66 26.75 -23.25
CA CYS A 138 -12.98 25.46 -23.87
C CYS A 138 -14.26 24.84 -23.31
N ILE A 139 -14.98 25.54 -22.42
CA ILE A 139 -16.24 25.07 -21.82
C ILE A 139 -17.36 25.23 -22.84
N ILE A 140 -18.09 24.13 -23.10
CA ILE A 140 -19.29 24.12 -23.94
C ILE A 140 -20.56 24.08 -23.11
N GLN A 141 -20.57 23.33 -22.01
CA GLN A 141 -21.76 23.14 -21.20
C GLN A 141 -21.43 23.01 -19.72
N GLU A 142 -22.27 23.61 -18.87
CA GLU A 142 -22.23 23.39 -17.43
C GLU A 142 -23.00 22.10 -17.08
N LEU A 143 -22.35 21.21 -16.34
CA LEU A 143 -22.93 19.97 -15.82
C LEU A 143 -23.18 20.16 -14.31
N ASN A 144 -24.46 20.25 -13.95
CA ASN A 144 -24.91 20.35 -12.56
C ASN A 144 -24.78 19.02 -11.82
#